data_AF-A0A150R201-F1
#
_entry.id   AF-A0A150R201-F1
#
_cell.length_a   1.000
_cell.length_b   1.000
_cell.length_c   1.000
_cell.angle_alpha   90.00
_cell.angle_beta   90.00
_cell.angle_gamma   90.00
#
_symmetry.space_group_name_H-M   'P 1'
#
loop_
_entity.id
_entity.type
_entity.pdbx_description
1 polymer ?
#
loop_
_entity_poly.entity_id
_entity_poly.type
_entity_poly.pdbx_seq_one_letter_code
_entity_poly.pdbx_strand_id
1 'polypeptide(L)'
;MTDAPDAEQDADAAQDGAAGADQAPRAPLPPASDAVRGEWGRRIEAEYRSAAITQHLTLWLIQMGASPDLIDDGLRIVKDELAHARLSHRVHVLAGGGPLAPLRRETLGLKSRGDEPLELAVARAGVEVFCLGETVAVPLFKVLREGCIVPAARRALDRILRDEVRHRDFGWTLLRYLLDLPCAPAVRLLVERELPSMFARMRKSYMPAGGARRAAISDDDRAWGLMPVARYGEILERAVERDYVPRFAEHGIDARAAWRRSAA
;
A
#
# COMPACT_ATOMS: atom_id res chain seq x y z
N MET A 1 -30.04 -50.65 3.81
CA MET A 1 -28.58 -50.80 3.66
C MET A 1 -28.08 -49.48 3.12
N THR A 2 -28.11 -48.35 3.85
CA THR A 2 -27.36 -48.02 5.09
C THR A 2 -25.90 -48.46 4.91
N ASP A 3 -24.93 -47.58 4.69
CA ASP A 3 -24.67 -46.32 5.40
C ASP A 3 -24.01 -45.22 4.55
N ALA A 4 -24.23 -43.99 4.97
CA ALA A 4 -23.38 -42.81 4.82
C ALA A 4 -23.50 -42.02 6.14
N PRO A 5 -22.66 -41.02 6.46
CA PRO A 5 -21.25 -40.77 6.10
C PRO A 5 -20.39 -40.36 7.33
N ASP A 6 -19.06 -40.31 7.19
CA ASP A 6 -18.21 -39.56 8.14
C ASP A 6 -17.90 -38.16 7.58
N ALA A 7 -18.38 -37.16 8.32
CA ALA A 7 -18.14 -35.75 8.13
C ALA A 7 -17.14 -35.28 9.19
N GLU A 8 -15.92 -34.92 8.79
CA GLU A 8 -15.05 -34.08 9.61
C GLU A 8 -15.29 -32.61 9.24
N GLN A 9 -16.21 -32.00 9.97
CA GLN A 9 -16.36 -30.56 10.06
C GLN A 9 -15.36 -30.05 11.11
N ASP A 10 -14.43 -29.21 10.68
CA ASP A 10 -13.56 -28.41 11.55
C ASP A 10 -14.42 -27.47 12.40
N ALA A 11 -14.74 -27.95 13.60
CA ALA A 11 -15.32 -27.18 14.67
C ALA A 11 -14.19 -26.51 15.48
N ASP A 12 -13.86 -25.27 15.15
CA ASP A 12 -13.15 -24.40 16.09
C ASP A 12 -13.80 -23.02 16.11
N ALA A 13 -15.00 -23.00 16.70
CA ALA A 13 -15.69 -21.80 17.11
C ALA A 13 -16.18 -21.99 18.55
N ALA A 14 -15.78 -21.06 19.41
CA ALA A 14 -16.26 -20.80 20.76
C ALA A 14 -15.69 -21.66 21.90
N GLN A 15 -14.51 -21.27 22.40
CA GLN A 15 -14.24 -21.23 23.85
C GLN A 15 -13.44 -19.97 24.20
N ASP A 16 -14.14 -18.89 24.56
CA ASP A 16 -13.57 -17.80 25.35
C ASP A 16 -14.49 -17.56 26.55
N GLY A 17 -14.31 -18.41 27.55
CA GLY A 17 -14.91 -18.31 28.88
C GLY A 17 -13.83 -18.01 29.91
N ALA A 18 -13.77 -16.75 30.32
CA ALA A 18 -13.19 -16.17 31.53
C ALA A 18 -12.18 -17.01 32.36
N ALA A 19 -10.92 -16.56 32.36
CA ALA A 19 -10.07 -16.60 33.54
C ALA A 19 -9.44 -15.21 33.74
N GLY A 20 -9.81 -14.56 34.86
CA GLY A 20 -9.23 -13.29 35.28
C GLY A 20 -7.74 -13.48 35.58
N ALA A 21 -6.90 -13.12 34.62
CA ALA A 21 -5.51 -12.79 34.89
C ALA A 21 -5.47 -11.32 35.30
N ASP A 22 -5.01 -11.08 36.52
CA ASP A 22 -4.63 -9.80 37.09
C ASP A 22 -3.66 -9.09 36.11
N GLN A 23 -4.21 -8.25 35.22
CA GLN A 23 -3.41 -7.48 34.29
C GLN A 23 -2.78 -6.35 35.09
N ALA A 24 -1.48 -6.50 35.38
CA ALA A 24 -0.66 -5.42 35.89
C ALA A 24 -1.01 -4.10 35.18
N PRO A 25 -1.12 -2.97 35.91
CA PRO A 25 -1.61 -1.72 35.36
C PRO A 25 -0.78 -1.36 34.12
N ARG A 26 -1.43 -1.37 32.95
CA ARG A 26 -0.81 -0.96 31.69
C ARG A 26 -0.32 0.47 31.87
N ALA A 27 0.97 0.69 31.62
CA ALA A 27 1.52 2.04 31.58
C ALA A 27 0.63 2.92 30.69
N PRO A 28 0.32 4.16 31.11
CA PRO A 28 -0.52 5.05 30.33
C PRO A 28 0.07 5.23 28.93
N LEU A 29 -0.79 5.19 27.92
CA LEU A 29 -0.37 5.41 26.54
C LEU A 29 0.07 6.87 26.35
N PRO A 30 1.04 7.14 25.47
CA PRO A 30 1.35 8.49 25.03
C PRO A 30 0.08 9.19 24.52
N PRO A 31 -0.14 10.47 24.83
CA PRO A 31 -1.27 11.24 24.30
C PRO A 31 -1.31 11.16 22.77
N ALA A 32 -2.49 10.96 22.20
CA ALA A 32 -2.69 11.05 20.76
C ALA A 32 -3.18 12.45 20.39
N SER A 33 -2.47 13.13 19.48
CA SER A 33 -2.93 14.39 18.91
C SER A 33 -4.03 14.19 17.86
N ASP A 34 -4.63 15.29 17.39
CA ASP A 34 -5.54 15.24 16.23
C ASP A 34 -4.80 14.81 14.94
N ALA A 35 -3.49 15.05 14.85
CA ALA A 35 -2.69 14.61 13.73
C ALA A 35 -2.60 13.07 13.69
N VAL A 36 -2.42 12.42 14.85
CA VAL A 36 -2.44 10.96 15.00
C VAL A 36 -3.79 10.40 14.57
N ARG A 37 -4.89 10.93 15.12
CA ARG A 37 -6.26 10.50 14.75
C ARG A 37 -6.50 10.68 13.26
N GLY A 38 -6.14 11.84 12.71
CA GLY A 38 -6.32 12.12 11.30
C GLY A 38 -5.50 11.22 10.38
N GLU A 39 -4.25 10.91 10.75
CA GLU A 39 -3.36 10.06 9.93
C GLU A 39 -3.82 8.61 9.92
N TRP A 40 -4.13 8.03 11.08
CA TRP A 40 -4.66 6.67 11.14
C TRP A 40 -6.04 6.56 10.48
N GLY A 41 -6.88 7.59 10.58
CA GLY A 41 -8.13 7.70 9.83
C GLY A 41 -7.94 7.69 8.31
N ARG A 42 -7.02 8.52 7.79
CA ARG A 42 -6.66 8.54 6.36
C ARG A 42 -6.07 7.21 5.89
N ARG A 43 -5.33 6.52 6.76
CA ARG A 43 -4.74 5.23 6.44
C ARG A 43 -5.82 4.19 6.16
N ILE A 44 -6.88 4.14 6.97
CA ILE A 44 -8.03 3.24 6.74
C ILE A 44 -8.63 3.46 5.34
N GLU A 45 -8.86 4.72 4.95
CA GLU A 45 -9.37 5.04 3.61
C GLU A 45 -8.39 4.60 2.51
N ALA A 46 -7.09 4.84 2.71
CA ALA A 46 -6.05 4.41 1.77
C ALA A 46 -6.03 2.88 1.58
N GLU A 47 -6.13 2.10 2.67
CA GLU A 47 -6.13 0.62 2.57
C GLU A 47 -7.39 0.10 1.88
N TYR A 48 -8.57 0.68 2.15
CA TYR A 48 -9.80 0.32 1.42
C TYR A 48 -9.69 0.64 -0.07
N ARG A 49 -9.07 1.76 -0.41
CA ARG A 49 -8.83 2.13 -1.81
C ARG A 49 -7.82 1.18 -2.46
N SER A 50 -6.74 0.81 -1.77
CA SER A 50 -5.76 -0.17 -2.26
C SER A 50 -6.44 -1.52 -2.53
N ALA A 51 -7.26 -2.01 -1.60
CA ALA A 51 -8.03 -3.24 -1.77
C ALA A 51 -8.95 -3.19 -3.00
N ALA A 52 -9.68 -2.10 -3.20
CA ALA A 52 -10.59 -1.94 -4.34
C ALA A 52 -9.86 -1.84 -5.68
N ILE A 53 -8.76 -1.08 -5.73
CA ILE A 53 -7.91 -0.95 -6.92
C ILE A 53 -7.28 -2.29 -7.28
N THR A 54 -6.74 -3.00 -6.29
CA THR A 54 -6.12 -4.31 -6.48
C THR A 54 -7.16 -5.32 -6.96
N GLN A 55 -8.35 -5.37 -6.36
CA GLN A 55 -9.42 -6.26 -6.80
C GLN A 55 -9.84 -6.00 -8.26
N HIS A 56 -9.91 -4.73 -8.66
CA HIS A 56 -10.19 -4.36 -10.05
C HIS A 56 -9.05 -4.79 -10.98
N LEU A 57 -7.78 -4.56 -10.58
CA LEU A 57 -6.64 -5.04 -11.35
C LEU A 57 -6.66 -6.56 -11.52
N THR A 58 -6.95 -7.30 -10.46
CA THR A 58 -7.10 -8.75 -10.48
C THR A 58 -8.19 -9.21 -11.44
N LEU A 59 -9.33 -8.50 -11.50
CA LEU A 59 -10.35 -8.75 -12.51
C LEU A 59 -9.81 -8.56 -13.93
N TRP A 60 -9.04 -7.51 -14.19
CA TRP A 60 -8.39 -7.30 -15.50
C TRP A 60 -7.36 -8.38 -15.82
N LEU A 61 -6.61 -8.87 -14.83
CA LEU A 61 -5.69 -10.00 -14.99
C LEU A 61 -6.43 -11.28 -15.38
N ILE A 62 -7.61 -11.54 -14.80
CA ILE A 62 -8.47 -12.67 -15.20
C ILE A 62 -8.97 -12.47 -16.64
N GLN A 63 -9.43 -11.27 -16.99
CA GLN A 63 -9.96 -10.97 -18.33
C GLN A 63 -8.93 -11.11 -19.45
N MET A 64 -7.65 -10.80 -19.18
CA MET A 64 -6.57 -11.04 -20.15
C MET A 64 -6.10 -12.51 -20.21
N GLY A 65 -6.59 -13.36 -19.31
CA GLY A 65 -6.08 -14.73 -19.16
C GLY A 65 -4.65 -14.77 -18.64
N ALA A 66 -4.31 -13.92 -17.65
CA ALA A 66 -2.98 -13.86 -17.06
C ALA A 66 -2.61 -15.16 -16.33
N SER A 67 -1.33 -15.30 -15.97
CA SER A 67 -0.87 -16.40 -15.12
C SER A 67 -1.73 -16.52 -13.84
N PRO A 68 -2.21 -17.73 -13.48
CA PRO A 68 -2.91 -17.97 -12.22
C PRO A 68 -2.14 -17.47 -11.00
N ASP A 69 -0.81 -17.60 -10.99
CA ASP A 69 0.04 -17.14 -9.89
C ASP A 69 -0.10 -15.62 -9.65
N LEU A 70 -0.18 -14.83 -10.72
CA LEU A 70 -0.39 -13.38 -10.63
C LEU A 70 -1.80 -13.05 -10.13
N ILE A 71 -2.80 -13.83 -10.53
CA ILE A 71 -4.17 -13.65 -10.08
C ILE A 71 -4.27 -13.96 -8.58
N ASP A 72 -3.68 -15.07 -8.12
CA ASP A 72 -3.64 -15.47 -6.72
C ASP A 72 -2.86 -14.46 -5.85
N ASP A 73 -1.75 -13.93 -6.36
CA ASP A 73 -1.02 -12.85 -5.70
C ASP A 73 -1.88 -11.60 -5.54
N GLY A 74 -2.60 -11.17 -6.59
CA GLY A 74 -3.52 -10.05 -6.53
C GLY A 74 -4.65 -10.27 -5.51
N LEU A 75 -5.27 -11.46 -5.48
CA LEU A 75 -6.30 -11.81 -4.50
C LEU A 75 -5.76 -11.82 -3.05
N ARG A 76 -4.51 -12.25 -2.86
CA ARG A 76 -3.85 -12.20 -1.56
C ARG A 76 -3.65 -10.76 -1.08
N ILE A 77 -3.16 -9.87 -1.96
CA ILE A 77 -2.98 -8.46 -1.65
C ILE A 77 -4.31 -7.84 -1.21
N VAL A 78 -5.42 -8.12 -1.89
CA VAL A 78 -6.76 -7.64 -1.46
C VAL A 78 -7.07 -8.03 -0.02
N LYS A 79 -6.76 -9.27 0.40
CA LYS A 79 -6.95 -9.74 1.78
C LYS A 79 -6.03 -9.01 2.75
N ASP A 80 -4.77 -8.78 2.36
CA ASP A 80 -3.80 -8.04 3.16
C ASP A 80 -4.29 -6.60 3.42
N GLU A 81 -4.75 -5.89 2.40
CA GLU A 81 -5.20 -4.51 2.53
C GLU A 81 -6.47 -4.37 3.39
N LEU A 82 -7.41 -5.33 3.29
CA LEU A 82 -8.54 -5.38 4.21
C LEU A 82 -8.10 -5.65 5.66
N ALA A 83 -7.04 -6.44 5.87
CA ALA A 83 -6.46 -6.64 7.19
C ALA A 83 -5.74 -5.38 7.70
N HIS A 84 -5.02 -4.66 6.82
CA HIS A 84 -4.40 -3.37 7.10
C HIS A 84 -5.43 -2.33 7.53
N ALA A 85 -6.56 -2.23 6.82
CA ALA A 85 -7.66 -1.34 7.15
C ALA A 85 -8.20 -1.60 8.56
N ARG A 86 -8.40 -2.88 8.92
CA ARG A 86 -8.88 -3.30 10.25
C ARG A 86 -7.86 -3.00 11.35
N LEU A 87 -6.57 -3.22 11.08
CA LEU A 87 -5.48 -2.89 12.01
C LEU A 87 -5.43 -1.38 12.24
N SER A 88 -5.41 -0.59 11.19
CA SER A 88 -5.41 0.87 11.23
C SER A 88 -6.64 1.42 11.95
N HIS A 89 -7.82 0.83 11.75
CA HIS A 89 -9.04 1.18 12.47
C HIS A 89 -8.92 0.98 13.98
N ARG A 90 -8.34 -0.14 14.43
CA ARG A 90 -8.11 -0.36 15.86
C ARG A 90 -7.19 0.69 16.46
N VAL A 91 -6.16 1.11 15.73
CA VAL A 91 -5.26 2.17 16.18
C VAL A 91 -5.96 3.53 16.23
N HIS A 92 -6.75 3.86 15.21
CA HIS A 92 -7.57 5.07 15.17
C HIS A 92 -8.52 5.17 16.37
N VAL A 93 -9.26 4.12 16.67
CA VAL A 93 -10.15 4.07 17.84
C VAL A 93 -9.36 4.21 19.15
N LEU A 94 -8.22 3.51 19.27
CA LEU A 94 -7.37 3.60 20.46
C LEU A 94 -6.80 5.01 20.69
N ALA A 95 -6.53 5.74 19.61
CA ALA A 95 -6.09 7.14 19.64
C ALA A 95 -7.23 8.14 19.97
N GLY A 96 -8.42 7.64 20.31
CA GLY A 96 -9.62 8.46 20.54
C GLY A 96 -10.22 9.02 19.26
N GLY A 97 -9.95 8.39 18.11
CA GLY A 97 -10.49 8.79 16.82
C GLY A 97 -12.01 8.69 16.79
N GLY A 98 -12.66 9.75 16.32
CA GLY A 98 -14.10 9.79 16.12
C GLY A 98 -14.58 9.00 14.88
N PRO A 99 -15.88 9.12 14.54
CA PRO A 99 -16.45 8.52 13.33
C PRO A 99 -15.65 8.89 12.07
N LEU A 100 -15.45 7.91 11.20
CA LEU A 100 -14.76 8.13 9.93
C LEU A 100 -15.68 8.80 8.92
N ALA A 101 -15.09 9.61 8.04
CA ALA A 101 -15.79 10.10 6.87
C ALA A 101 -16.18 8.93 5.94
N PRO A 102 -17.31 9.02 5.21
CA PRO A 102 -17.66 8.04 4.19
C PRO A 102 -16.55 7.91 3.14
N LEU A 103 -16.31 6.68 2.67
CA LEU A 103 -15.35 6.42 1.60
C LEU A 103 -15.76 7.19 0.33
N ARG A 104 -14.77 7.80 -0.31
CA ARG A 104 -14.88 8.47 -1.62
C ARG A 104 -15.05 7.42 -2.72
N ARG A 105 -16.27 6.94 -2.91
CA ARG A 105 -16.60 5.81 -3.82
C ARG A 105 -16.11 6.02 -5.25
N GLU A 106 -16.08 7.26 -5.73
CA GLU A 106 -15.59 7.62 -7.06
C GLU A 106 -14.07 7.41 -7.25
N THR A 107 -13.36 7.13 -6.15
CA THR A 107 -11.93 6.78 -6.14
C THR A 107 -11.68 5.28 -5.96
N LEU A 108 -12.73 4.49 -5.72
CA LEU A 108 -12.65 3.05 -5.50
C LEU A 108 -12.70 2.30 -6.83
N GLY A 109 -11.53 2.12 -7.44
CA GLY A 109 -11.36 1.32 -8.65
C GLY A 109 -10.51 2.00 -9.71
N LEU A 110 -10.09 1.20 -10.68
CA LEU A 110 -9.34 1.65 -11.83
C LEU A 110 -10.27 2.28 -12.88
N LYS A 111 -9.71 3.20 -13.67
CA LYS A 111 -10.39 3.86 -14.78
C LYS A 111 -9.67 3.49 -16.08
N SER A 112 -10.37 2.78 -16.97
CA SER A 112 -9.89 2.56 -18.34
C SER A 112 -10.08 3.84 -19.17
N ARG A 113 -9.13 4.12 -20.07
CA ARG A 113 -9.23 5.21 -21.03
C ARG A 113 -9.87 4.73 -22.33
N GLY A 114 -11.19 4.79 -22.39
CA GLY A 114 -11.93 4.56 -23.64
C GLY A 114 -11.66 3.19 -24.25
N ASP A 115 -11.08 3.21 -25.45
CA ASP A 115 -10.75 2.04 -26.27
C ASP A 115 -9.31 1.55 -26.10
N GLU A 116 -8.60 1.94 -25.03
CA GLU A 116 -7.23 1.46 -24.79
C GLU A 116 -7.18 -0.08 -24.63
N PRO A 117 -6.18 -0.76 -25.22
CA PRO A 117 -5.96 -2.18 -25.00
C PRO A 117 -5.82 -2.51 -23.51
N LEU A 118 -6.41 -3.62 -23.08
CA LEU A 118 -6.47 -4.02 -21.68
C LEU A 118 -5.08 -4.16 -21.05
N GLU A 119 -4.11 -4.72 -21.77
CA GLU A 119 -2.73 -4.90 -21.33
C GLU A 119 -2.06 -3.56 -21.03
N LEU A 120 -2.40 -2.49 -21.76
CA LEU A 120 -1.88 -1.14 -21.52
C LEU A 120 -2.53 -0.50 -20.30
N ALA A 121 -3.83 -0.73 -20.09
CA ALA A 121 -4.53 -0.30 -18.87
C ALA A 121 -3.94 -1.00 -17.63
N VAL A 122 -3.66 -2.31 -17.72
CA VAL A 122 -3.00 -3.11 -16.67
C VAL A 122 -1.58 -2.63 -16.44
N ALA A 123 -0.78 -2.41 -17.49
CA ALA A 123 0.58 -1.89 -17.37
C ALA A 123 0.62 -0.55 -16.62
N ARG A 124 -0.27 0.38 -17.01
CA ARG A 124 -0.40 1.70 -16.38
C ARG A 124 -0.72 1.59 -14.90
N ALA A 125 -1.72 0.79 -14.55
CA ALA A 125 -2.12 0.57 -13.17
C ALA A 125 -1.02 -0.13 -12.35
N GLY A 126 -0.44 -1.20 -12.90
CA GLY A 126 0.65 -1.96 -12.28
C GLY A 126 1.89 -1.12 -12.00
N VAL A 127 2.27 -0.26 -12.96
CA VAL A 127 3.40 0.65 -12.77
C VAL A 127 3.09 1.71 -11.71
N GLU A 128 1.96 2.41 -11.84
CA GLU A 128 1.66 3.54 -10.95
C GLU A 128 1.39 3.11 -9.51
N VAL A 129 0.65 2.03 -9.31
CA VAL A 129 0.27 1.57 -7.97
C VAL A 129 1.41 0.74 -7.35
N PHE A 130 1.88 -0.29 -8.04
CA PHE A 130 2.76 -1.28 -7.44
C PHE A 130 4.24 -1.04 -7.67
N CYS A 131 4.66 -0.75 -8.91
CA CYS A 131 6.08 -0.46 -9.16
C CYS A 131 6.49 0.85 -8.48
N LEU A 132 5.61 1.85 -8.46
CA LEU A 132 5.87 3.14 -7.85
C LEU A 132 5.40 3.21 -6.39
N GLY A 133 4.09 3.17 -6.15
CA GLY A 133 3.50 3.33 -4.81
C GLY A 133 4.07 2.36 -3.78
N GLU A 134 4.01 1.06 -4.04
CA GLU A 134 4.44 0.07 -3.05
C GLU A 134 5.96 -0.01 -2.85
N THR A 135 6.74 0.33 -3.88
CA THR A 135 8.20 0.45 -3.71
C THR A 135 8.58 1.56 -2.73
N VAL A 136 7.95 2.74 -2.78
CA VAL A 136 8.24 3.81 -1.81
C VAL A 136 7.58 3.55 -0.45
N ALA A 137 6.46 2.81 -0.41
CA ALA A 137 5.80 2.42 0.83
C ALA A 137 6.76 1.69 1.79
N VAL A 138 7.55 0.72 1.29
CA VAL A 138 8.48 -0.06 2.12
C VAL A 138 9.41 0.80 3.00
N PRO A 139 10.24 1.72 2.46
CA PRO A 139 11.08 2.57 3.28
C PRO A 139 10.29 3.60 4.11
N LEU A 140 9.10 4.04 3.68
CA LEU A 140 8.23 4.92 4.47
C LEU A 140 7.77 4.21 5.75
N PHE A 141 7.20 3.01 5.61
CA PHE A 141 6.74 2.20 6.75
C PHE A 141 7.88 1.80 7.68
N LYS A 142 9.09 1.57 7.15
CA LYS A 142 10.28 1.35 7.99
C LYS A 142 10.54 2.54 8.93
N VAL A 143 10.47 3.77 8.43
CA VAL A 143 10.71 4.98 9.24
C VAL A 143 9.56 5.26 10.22
N LEU A 144 8.30 5.10 9.79
CA LEU A 144 7.13 5.22 10.67
C LEU A 144 7.23 4.22 11.84
N ARG A 145 7.73 3.02 11.55
CA ARG A 145 7.94 1.97 12.54
C ARG A 145 9.04 2.32 13.55
N GLU A 146 10.19 2.86 13.13
CA GLU A 146 11.38 3.06 13.97
C GLU A 146 11.09 3.78 15.31
N GLY A 147 10.24 4.81 15.31
CA GLY A 147 9.87 5.56 16.52
C GLY A 147 8.57 5.11 17.20
N CYS A 148 7.87 4.12 16.63
CA CYS A 148 6.56 3.68 17.10
C CYS A 148 6.68 2.71 18.28
N ILE A 149 6.16 3.11 19.44
CA ILE A 149 6.19 2.33 20.68
C ILE A 149 4.80 1.94 21.17
N VAL A 150 3.73 2.58 20.68
CA VAL A 150 2.36 2.20 21.03
C VAL A 150 2.08 0.81 20.47
N PRO A 151 1.78 -0.21 21.32
CA PRO A 151 1.81 -1.60 20.87
C PRO A 151 0.85 -1.92 19.72
N ALA A 152 -0.34 -1.31 19.69
CA ALA A 152 -1.30 -1.52 18.60
C ALA A 152 -0.81 -0.92 17.28
N ALA A 153 -0.30 0.31 17.31
CA ALA A 153 0.28 1.00 16.16
C ALA A 153 1.51 0.24 15.64
N ARG A 154 2.37 -0.21 16.55
CA ARG A 154 3.56 -0.97 16.21
C ARG A 154 3.23 -2.29 15.51
N ARG A 155 2.29 -3.06 16.04
CA ARG A 155 1.80 -4.30 15.40
C ARG A 155 1.20 -4.05 14.02
N ALA A 156 0.45 -2.96 13.85
CA ALA A 156 -0.09 -2.59 12.54
C ALA A 156 1.04 -2.31 11.54
N LEU A 157 2.00 -1.46 11.90
CA LEU A 157 3.15 -1.13 11.03
C LEU A 157 4.06 -2.34 10.77
N ASP A 158 4.23 -3.24 11.75
CA ASP A 158 4.98 -4.50 11.58
C ASP A 158 4.33 -5.40 10.52
N ARG A 159 3.00 -5.56 10.56
CA ARG A 159 2.25 -6.34 9.57
C ARG A 159 2.34 -5.69 8.20
N ILE A 160 2.01 -4.39 8.12
CA ILE A 160 1.99 -3.67 6.85
C ILE A 160 3.36 -3.70 6.18
N LEU A 161 4.43 -3.35 6.90
CA LEU A 161 5.79 -3.37 6.34
C LEU A 161 6.19 -4.74 5.77
N ARG A 162 5.79 -5.84 6.42
CA ARG A 162 6.05 -7.19 5.92
C ARG A 162 5.34 -7.45 4.59
N ASP A 163 4.11 -7.00 4.49
CA ASP A 163 3.27 -7.24 3.31
C ASP A 163 3.64 -6.32 2.14
N GLU A 164 4.06 -5.08 2.39
CA GLU A 164 4.47 -4.15 1.32
C GLU A 164 5.66 -4.63 0.50
N VAL A 165 6.54 -5.45 1.09
CA VAL A 165 7.63 -6.07 0.33
C VAL A 165 7.06 -6.96 -0.77
N ARG A 166 6.04 -7.75 -0.45
CA ARG A 166 5.32 -8.58 -1.42
C ARG A 166 4.54 -7.74 -2.42
N HIS A 167 3.85 -6.70 -1.97
CA HIS A 167 3.04 -5.85 -2.86
C HIS A 167 3.91 -5.16 -3.92
N ARG A 168 5.07 -4.66 -3.49
CA ARG A 168 6.12 -4.18 -4.38
C ARG A 168 6.55 -5.24 -5.39
N ASP A 169 6.89 -6.43 -4.92
CA ASP A 169 7.41 -7.51 -5.78
C ASP A 169 6.38 -8.01 -6.79
N PHE A 170 5.09 -7.98 -6.43
CA PHE A 170 3.97 -8.21 -7.36
C PHE A 170 4.00 -7.20 -8.52
N GLY A 171 4.19 -5.91 -8.26
CA GLY A 171 4.25 -4.89 -9.32
C GLY A 171 5.35 -5.14 -10.34
N TRP A 172 6.56 -5.43 -9.86
CA TRP A 172 7.71 -5.71 -10.74
C TRP A 172 7.56 -7.04 -11.48
N THR A 173 6.96 -8.05 -10.84
CA THR A 173 6.64 -9.32 -11.49
C THR A 173 5.59 -9.15 -12.57
N LEU A 174 4.55 -8.34 -12.33
CA LEU A 174 3.54 -7.99 -13.31
C LEU A 174 4.14 -7.23 -14.50
N LEU A 175 5.01 -6.24 -14.25
CA LEU A 175 5.65 -5.51 -15.34
C LEU A 175 6.50 -6.45 -16.21
N ARG A 176 7.30 -7.31 -15.59
CA ARG A 176 8.09 -8.32 -16.31
C ARG A 176 7.20 -9.27 -17.12
N TYR A 177 6.13 -9.77 -16.52
CA TYR A 177 5.16 -10.62 -17.21
C TYR A 177 4.62 -9.94 -18.50
N LEU A 178 4.22 -8.67 -18.41
CA LEU A 178 3.75 -7.92 -19.58
C LEU A 178 4.85 -7.67 -20.63
N LEU A 179 6.11 -7.55 -20.19
CA LEU A 179 7.26 -7.37 -21.07
C LEU A 179 7.74 -8.68 -21.74
N ASP A 180 7.22 -9.83 -21.31
CA ASP A 180 7.43 -11.13 -21.94
C ASP A 180 6.31 -11.49 -22.95
N LEU A 181 5.24 -10.69 -23.01
CA LEU A 181 4.13 -10.85 -23.95
C LEU A 181 4.34 -10.09 -25.27
N PRO A 182 3.60 -10.40 -26.35
CA PRO A 182 3.66 -9.66 -27.62
C PRO A 182 3.38 -8.15 -27.50
N CYS A 183 2.71 -7.70 -26.44
CA CYS A 183 2.43 -6.28 -26.18
C CYS A 183 3.64 -5.49 -25.64
N ALA A 184 4.77 -6.15 -25.34
CA ALA A 184 5.94 -5.55 -24.71
C ALA A 184 6.43 -4.23 -25.35
N PRO A 185 6.52 -4.08 -26.69
CA PRO A 185 6.92 -2.80 -27.29
C PRO A 185 5.99 -1.64 -26.94
N ALA A 186 4.67 -1.90 -26.93
CA ALA A 186 3.67 -0.91 -26.59
C ALA A 186 3.68 -0.57 -25.08
N VAL A 187 3.92 -1.57 -24.23
CA VAL A 187 4.10 -1.37 -22.78
C VAL A 187 5.31 -0.48 -22.50
N ARG A 188 6.47 -0.74 -23.11
CA ARG A 188 7.67 0.10 -22.93
C ARG A 188 7.42 1.55 -23.32
N LEU A 189 6.82 1.77 -24.50
CA LEU A 189 6.47 3.10 -24.98
C LEU A 189 5.50 3.83 -24.04
N LEU A 190 4.50 3.12 -23.52
CA LEU A 190 3.56 3.67 -22.54
C LEU A 190 4.29 4.12 -21.28
N VAL A 191 5.15 3.28 -20.72
CA VAL A 191 5.86 3.57 -19.48
C VAL A 191 6.81 4.75 -19.69
N GLU A 192 7.63 4.76 -20.74
CA GLU A 192 8.55 5.87 -21.04
C GLU A 192 7.83 7.21 -21.19
N ARG A 193 6.68 7.20 -21.87
CA ARG A 193 5.84 8.38 -22.07
C ARG A 193 5.28 8.92 -20.77
N GLU A 194 4.85 8.04 -19.87
CA GLU A 194 4.00 8.43 -18.74
C GLU A 194 4.67 8.48 -17.39
N LEU A 195 5.81 7.79 -17.25
CA LEU A 195 6.59 7.77 -16.03
C LEU A 195 6.93 9.17 -15.50
N PRO A 196 7.23 10.20 -16.33
CA PRO A 196 7.38 11.57 -15.82
C PRO A 196 6.11 12.08 -15.13
N SER A 197 4.95 11.92 -15.75
CA SER A 197 3.67 12.38 -15.18
C SER A 197 3.29 11.59 -13.93
N MET A 198 3.60 10.30 -13.86
CA MET A 198 3.42 9.48 -12.66
C MET A 198 4.31 9.97 -11.52
N PHE A 199 5.60 10.23 -11.79
CA PHE A 199 6.52 10.81 -10.82
C PHE A 199 6.11 12.21 -10.37
N ALA A 200 5.54 13.04 -11.25
CA ALA A 200 5.02 14.35 -10.87
C ALA A 200 3.87 14.22 -9.85
N ARG A 201 2.98 13.23 -10.03
CA ARG A 201 1.93 12.91 -9.05
C ARG A 201 2.52 12.43 -7.72
N MET A 202 3.54 11.58 -7.76
CA MET A 202 4.25 11.16 -6.54
C MET A 202 4.86 12.35 -5.79
N ARG A 203 5.55 13.26 -6.48
CA ARG A 203 6.08 14.48 -5.87
C ARG A 203 4.98 15.29 -5.21
N LYS A 204 3.86 15.50 -5.90
CA LYS A 204 2.73 16.25 -5.33
C LYS A 204 2.21 15.60 -4.03
N SER A 205 2.19 14.26 -3.97
CA SER A 205 1.71 13.51 -2.81
C SER A 205 2.70 13.51 -1.64
N TYR A 206 3.99 13.28 -1.90
CA TYR A 206 5.00 13.09 -0.83
C TYR A 206 5.85 14.34 -0.54
N MET A 207 5.83 15.33 -1.42
CA MET A 207 6.52 16.62 -1.30
C MET A 207 5.53 17.77 -1.44
N PRO A 208 4.46 17.83 -0.63
CA PRO A 208 3.46 18.90 -0.75
C PRO A 208 4.11 20.28 -0.50
N ALA A 209 3.52 21.33 -1.06
CA ALA A 209 4.02 22.70 -0.93
C ALA A 209 4.24 23.07 0.55
N GLY A 210 5.45 23.52 0.90
CA GLY A 210 5.83 23.83 2.28
C GLY A 210 6.12 22.62 3.17
N GLY A 211 5.95 21.38 2.68
CA GLY A 211 6.22 20.14 3.42
C GLY A 211 7.66 20.04 3.93
N ALA A 212 8.64 20.49 3.15
CA ALA A 212 10.05 20.52 3.55
C ALA A 212 10.33 21.37 4.79
N ARG A 213 9.50 22.39 5.07
CA ARG A 213 9.62 23.24 6.28
C ARG A 213 9.05 22.55 7.54
N ARG A 214 8.28 21.47 7.38
CA ARG A 214 7.65 20.71 8.48
C ARG A 214 8.55 19.54 8.88
N ALA A 215 9.69 19.87 9.47
CA ALA A 215 10.77 18.93 9.79
C ALA A 215 10.69 18.28 11.18
N ALA A 216 9.73 18.70 12.03
CA ALA A 216 9.57 18.17 13.39
C ALA A 216 8.11 17.76 13.68
N ILE A 217 7.97 16.80 14.60
CA ILE A 217 6.73 16.37 15.25
C ILE A 217 7.04 16.12 16.73
N SER A 218 6.03 16.02 17.59
CA SER A 218 6.25 15.63 18.99
C SER A 218 6.72 14.18 19.12
N ASP A 219 7.37 13.86 20.23
CA ASP A 219 7.73 12.47 20.56
C ASP A 219 6.49 11.61 20.79
N ASP A 220 5.40 12.19 21.30
CA ASP A 220 4.11 11.51 21.43
C ASP A 220 3.56 11.09 20.05
N ASP A 221 3.52 11.99 19.07
CA ASP A 221 3.05 11.65 17.72
C ASP A 221 3.94 10.57 17.07
N ARG A 222 5.26 10.67 17.28
CA ARG A 222 6.22 9.67 16.85
C ARG A 222 5.95 8.30 17.49
N ALA A 223 5.61 8.27 18.77
CA ALA A 223 5.28 7.05 19.51
C ALA A 223 4.07 6.30 18.91
N TRP A 224 3.17 7.03 18.27
CA TRP A 224 2.03 6.50 17.50
C TRP A 224 2.37 6.11 16.06
N GLY A 225 3.63 6.26 15.65
CA GLY A 225 4.12 5.88 14.33
C GLY A 225 3.91 6.92 13.24
N LEU A 226 3.98 8.21 13.58
CA LEU A 226 4.05 9.30 12.62
C LEU A 226 5.51 9.69 12.34
N MET A 227 5.71 10.44 11.26
CA MET A 227 6.98 11.10 10.96
C MET A 227 6.74 12.52 10.43
N PRO A 228 7.75 13.42 10.52
CA PRO A 228 7.64 14.75 9.93
C PRO A 228 7.38 14.70 8.42
N VAL A 229 6.58 15.63 7.92
CA VAL A 229 6.20 15.70 6.49
C VAL A 229 7.44 15.80 5.60
N ALA A 230 8.47 16.54 6.04
CA ALA A 230 9.74 16.65 5.31
C ALA A 230 10.37 15.28 4.99
N ARG A 231 10.22 14.29 5.88
CA ARG A 231 10.82 12.96 5.74
C ARG A 231 10.21 12.16 4.58
N TYR A 232 8.95 12.39 4.22
CA TYR A 232 8.32 11.70 3.08
C TYR A 232 9.04 12.05 1.77
N GLY A 233 9.39 13.32 1.56
CA GLY A 233 10.13 13.78 0.39
C GLY A 233 11.54 13.20 0.32
N GLU A 234 12.28 13.23 1.42
CA GLU A 234 13.62 12.64 1.51
C GLU A 234 13.63 11.12 1.25
N ILE A 235 12.57 10.42 1.65
CA ILE A 235 12.43 8.99 1.39
C ILE A 235 12.12 8.75 -0.09
N LEU A 236 11.24 9.55 -0.69
CA LEU A 236 10.94 9.46 -2.13
C LEU A 236 12.19 9.72 -2.98
N GLU A 237 12.96 10.76 -2.69
CA GLU A 237 14.19 11.07 -3.42
C GLU A 237 15.21 9.92 -3.34
N ARG A 238 15.35 9.30 -2.16
CA ARG A 238 16.21 8.12 -2.00
C ARG A 238 15.67 6.89 -2.74
N ALA A 239 14.35 6.69 -2.76
CA ALA A 239 13.73 5.57 -3.49
C ALA A 239 13.96 5.68 -5.00
N VAL A 240 14.02 6.89 -5.55
CA VAL A 240 14.36 7.10 -6.96
C VAL A 240 15.73 6.52 -7.30
N GLU A 241 16.74 6.91 -6.53
CA GLU A 241 18.12 6.50 -6.78
C GLU A 241 18.35 5.02 -6.48
N ARG A 242 17.83 4.54 -5.36
CA ARG A 242 18.11 3.19 -4.86
C ARG A 242 17.25 2.12 -5.51
N ASP A 243 15.98 2.42 -5.78
CA ASP A 243 14.99 1.40 -6.14
C ASP A 243 14.49 1.59 -7.58
N TYR A 244 14.03 2.79 -7.97
CA TYR A 244 13.43 2.99 -9.29
C TYR A 244 14.44 2.94 -10.43
N VAL A 245 15.54 3.68 -10.33
CA VAL A 245 16.56 3.75 -11.39
C VAL A 245 17.09 2.37 -11.78
N PRO A 246 17.60 1.53 -10.86
CA PRO A 246 18.11 0.21 -11.25
C PRO A 246 17.01 -0.71 -11.80
N ARG A 247 15.84 -0.77 -11.16
CA ARG A 247 14.76 -1.70 -11.57
C ARG A 247 14.15 -1.34 -12.93
N PHE A 248 13.97 -0.06 -13.24
CA PHE A 248 13.53 0.33 -14.59
C PHE A 248 14.64 0.14 -15.63
N ALA A 249 15.91 0.29 -15.27
CA ALA A 249 17.03 0.06 -16.18
C ALA A 249 17.16 -1.41 -16.61
N GLU A 250 16.80 -2.38 -15.75
CA GLU A 250 16.66 -3.80 -16.13
C GLU A 250 15.65 -4.01 -17.27
N HIS A 251 14.72 -3.07 -17.44
CA HIS A 251 13.73 -3.04 -18.51
C HIS A 251 14.03 -1.96 -19.56
N GLY A 252 15.27 -1.46 -19.64
CA GLY A 252 15.68 -0.48 -20.65
C GLY A 252 14.98 0.88 -20.54
N ILE A 253 14.37 1.21 -19.40
CA ILE A 253 13.64 2.47 -19.17
C ILE A 253 14.49 3.41 -18.32
N ASP A 254 14.76 4.62 -18.80
CA ASP A 254 15.52 5.63 -18.06
C ASP A 254 14.63 6.40 -17.05
N ALA A 255 14.44 5.79 -15.87
CA ALA A 255 13.69 6.41 -14.78
C ALA A 255 14.36 7.68 -14.22
N ARG A 256 15.69 7.83 -14.34
CA ARG A 256 16.41 9.03 -13.88
C ARG A 256 16.04 10.23 -14.76
N ALA A 257 16.03 10.05 -16.08
CA ALA A 257 15.58 11.08 -16.99
C ALA A 257 14.09 11.39 -16.79
N ALA A 258 13.24 10.39 -16.57
CA ALA A 258 11.84 10.60 -16.27
C ALA A 258 11.61 11.41 -14.98
N TRP A 259 12.36 11.11 -13.91
CA TRP A 259 12.31 11.86 -12.64
C TRP A 259 12.77 13.32 -12.80
N ARG A 260 13.79 13.59 -13.63
CA ARG A 260 14.20 14.97 -13.92
C ARG A 260 13.11 15.73 -14.67
N ARG A 261 12.49 15.11 -15.67
CA ARG A 261 11.40 15.72 -16.45
C ARG A 261 10.15 15.99 -15.62
N SER A 262 9.89 15.21 -14.59
CA SER A 262 8.72 15.42 -13.72
C SER A 262 8.83 16.63 -12.79
N ALA A 263 9.96 17.34 -12.82
CA ALA A 263 10.20 18.57 -12.06
C ALA A 263 9.99 19.83 -12.91
N ALA A 264 9.89 19.65 -14.24
CA ALA A 264 9.54 20.69 -15.19
C ALA A 264 8.03 20.89 -15.23
#